data_AF-A0A2H0M0C1-F1
#
_entry.id   AF-A0A2H0M0C1-F1
#
_cell.length_a   1.000
_cell.length_b   1.000
_cell.length_c   1.000
_cell.angle_alpha   90.00
_cell.angle_beta   90.00
_cell.angle_gamma   90.00
#
_symmetry.space_group_name_H-M   'P 1'
#
loop_
_entity.id
_entity.type
_entity.pdbx_description
1 polymer ?
#
loop_
_entity_poly.entity_id
_entity_poly.type
_entity_poly.pdbx_seq_one_letter_code
_entity_poly.pdbx_strand_id
1 'polypeptide(L)'
;MFQITEKKKKDVVAKCDHLSLLKFSHQLPHAFTEQGVAMLSSVLNSERAIEVNIAIMRAFVRMREILLTNKDLAVEIETLELKYKNHDMKLVEYDKHISAIFEAIKQLMAPAPVPEKPKIGFHQ
;
A
#
# COMPACT_ATOMS: atom_id res chain seq x y z
N MET A 1 13.58 20.09 -11.71
CA MET A 1 14.15 19.51 -12.94
C MET A 1 14.77 18.16 -12.61
N PHE A 2 14.84 17.24 -13.56
CA PHE A 2 15.49 15.93 -13.40
C PHE A 2 16.24 15.56 -14.67
N GLN A 3 17.31 14.77 -14.55
CA GLN A 3 18.07 14.31 -15.72
C GLN A 3 17.36 13.12 -16.36
N ILE A 4 17.25 13.10 -17.70
CA ILE A 4 16.61 11.99 -18.41
C ILE A 4 17.58 10.82 -18.58
N THR A 5 17.05 9.61 -18.79
CA THR A 5 17.85 8.42 -19.05
C THR A 5 18.27 8.31 -20.51
N GLU A 6 19.34 7.55 -20.80
CA GLU A 6 19.81 7.28 -22.17
C GLU A 6 18.72 6.69 -23.07
N LYS A 7 17.91 5.76 -22.53
CA LYS A 7 16.76 5.20 -23.27
C LYS A 7 15.79 6.31 -23.67
N LYS A 8 15.44 7.19 -22.73
CA LYS A 8 14.49 8.26 -22.98
C LYS A 8 15.04 9.32 -23.95
N LYS A 9 16.33 9.62 -23.88
CA LYS A 9 17.02 10.50 -24.82
C LYS A 9 16.90 9.98 -26.25
N LYS A 10 17.18 8.68 -26.47
CA LYS A 10 17.02 8.04 -27.78
C LYS A 10 15.58 8.16 -28.30
N ASP A 11 14.58 7.91 -27.45
CA ASP A 11 13.17 8.04 -27.82
C ASP A 11 12.80 9.46 -28.24
N VAL A 12 13.27 10.47 -27.49
CA VAL A 12 12.95 11.88 -27.75
C VAL A 12 13.62 12.36 -29.04
N VAL A 13 14.88 12.00 -29.27
CA VAL A 13 15.58 12.31 -30.53
C VAL A 13 14.87 11.66 -31.72
N ALA A 14 14.32 10.46 -31.58
CA ALA A 14 13.58 9.79 -32.65
C ALA A 14 12.21 10.42 -32.94
N LYS A 15 11.59 11.08 -31.95
CA LYS A 15 10.28 11.73 -32.10
C LYS A 15 10.36 13.20 -32.49
N CYS A 16 11.51 13.83 -32.28
CA CYS A 16 11.71 15.27 -32.46
C CYS A 16 12.93 15.52 -33.35
N ASP A 17 12.71 15.63 -34.65
CA ASP A 17 13.77 15.75 -35.68
C ASP A 17 14.69 16.95 -35.46
N HIS A 18 14.17 18.03 -34.87
CA HIS A 18 14.93 19.22 -34.47
C HIS A 18 16.03 18.92 -33.44
N LEU A 19 15.91 17.85 -32.65
CA LEU A 19 16.87 17.49 -31.60
C LEU A 19 18.05 16.64 -32.10
N SER A 20 18.37 16.71 -33.40
CA SER A 20 19.47 15.96 -34.02
C SER A 20 20.83 16.21 -33.38
N LEU A 21 21.09 17.43 -32.88
CA LEU A 21 22.30 17.77 -32.14
C LEU A 21 22.45 16.96 -30.84
N LEU A 22 21.33 16.61 -30.21
CA LEU A 22 21.30 15.84 -28.98
C LEU A 22 21.68 14.36 -29.22
N LYS A 23 21.64 13.88 -30.48
CA LYS A 23 22.01 12.51 -30.87
C LYS A 23 23.48 12.21 -30.58
N PHE A 24 24.35 13.17 -30.83
CA PHE A 24 25.81 13.01 -30.70
C PHE A 24 26.37 13.62 -29.40
N SER A 25 25.52 14.28 -28.62
CA SER A 25 25.93 14.83 -27.33
C SER A 25 26.22 13.70 -26.33
N HIS A 26 27.33 13.80 -25.60
CA HIS A 26 27.64 12.90 -24.49
C HIS A 26 26.86 13.22 -23.22
N GLN A 27 26.19 14.37 -23.16
CA GLN A 27 25.43 14.80 -22.00
C GLN A 27 23.95 14.40 -22.11
N LEU A 28 23.36 14.06 -20.97
CA LEU A 28 21.93 13.82 -20.82
C LEU A 28 21.25 15.14 -20.44
N PRO A 29 20.24 15.60 -21.20
CA PRO A 29 19.57 16.86 -20.88
C PRO A 29 18.72 16.72 -19.62
N HIS A 30 18.44 17.87 -19.01
CA HIS A 30 17.49 17.95 -17.92
C HIS A 30 16.10 18.30 -18.44
N ALA A 31 15.09 17.63 -17.89
CA ALA A 31 13.68 17.91 -18.14
C ALA A 31 13.07 18.71 -16.97
N PHE A 32 12.11 19.57 -17.31
CA PHE A 32 11.34 20.30 -16.31
C PHE A 32 10.36 19.38 -15.58
N THR A 33 10.17 19.68 -14.30
CA THR A 33 9.09 19.14 -13.47
C THR A 33 7.90 20.10 -13.56
N GLU A 34 6.75 19.72 -13.03
CA GLU A 34 5.53 20.54 -12.99
C GLU A 34 5.80 22.00 -12.59
N GLN A 35 6.53 22.20 -11.47
CA GLN A 35 6.87 23.55 -11.00
C GLN A 35 7.79 24.32 -11.94
N GLY A 36 8.67 23.63 -12.67
CA GLY A 36 9.52 24.24 -13.69
C GLY A 36 8.73 24.67 -14.93
N VAL A 37 7.70 23.91 -15.32
CA VAL A 37 6.77 24.32 -16.39
C VAL A 37 5.95 25.53 -15.96
N ALA A 38 5.47 25.55 -14.71
CA ALA A 38 4.76 26.70 -14.15
C ALA A 38 5.63 27.97 -14.09
N MET A 39 6.95 27.83 -13.87
CA MET A 39 7.86 28.98 -13.94
C MET A 39 8.06 29.49 -15.38
N LEU A 40 8.03 28.60 -16.38
CA LEU A 40 8.17 29.00 -17.79
C LEU A 40 6.89 29.64 -18.34
N SER A 41 5.73 29.31 -17.78
CA SER A 41 4.45 29.89 -18.22
C SER A 41 4.32 31.38 -17.93
N SER A 42 5.08 31.90 -16.96
CA SER A 42 5.13 33.35 -16.70
C SER A 42 5.97 34.11 -17.73
N VAL A 43 6.87 33.42 -18.44
CA VAL A 43 7.76 34.01 -19.45
C VAL A 43 7.13 33.95 -20.85
N LEU A 44 6.38 32.89 -21.14
CA LEU A 44 5.72 32.70 -22.44
C LEU A 44 4.28 33.25 -22.42
N ASN A 45 4.08 34.44 -22.99
CA ASN A 45 2.80 35.18 -22.91
C ASN A 45 1.98 35.21 -24.22
N SER A 46 2.18 34.26 -25.14
CA SER A 46 1.30 34.15 -26.32
C SER A 46 0.05 33.33 -25.98
N GLU A 47 -1.08 33.61 -26.61
CA GLU A 47 -2.33 32.85 -26.41
C GLU A 47 -2.10 31.33 -26.57
N ARG A 48 -1.34 30.95 -27.61
CA ARG A 48 -0.99 29.55 -27.84
C ARG A 48 -0.17 28.95 -26.71
N ALA A 49 0.80 29.69 -26.16
CA ALA A 49 1.61 29.20 -25.05
C ALA A 49 0.78 29.05 -23.77
N ILE A 50 -0.14 29.96 -23.51
CA ILE A 50 -1.05 29.91 -22.36
C ILE A 50 -1.90 28.63 -22.42
N GLU A 51 -2.52 28.34 -23.57
CA GLU A 51 -3.30 27.11 -23.76
C GLU A 51 -2.48 25.83 -23.51
N VAL A 52 -1.28 25.78 -24.08
CA VAL A 52 -0.38 24.62 -23.96
C VAL A 52 0.04 24.42 -22.51
N ASN A 53 0.38 25.50 -21.79
CA ASN A 53 0.75 25.43 -20.38
C ASN A 53 -0.40 24.91 -19.51
N ILE A 54 -1.63 25.36 -19.74
CA ILE A 54 -2.81 24.84 -19.06
C ILE A 54 -2.99 23.35 -19.33
N ALA A 55 -2.84 22.91 -20.58
CA ALA A 55 -2.96 21.50 -20.94
C ALA A 55 -1.90 20.64 -20.25
N ILE A 56 -0.65 21.12 -20.20
CA ILE A 56 0.45 20.42 -19.52
C ILE A 56 0.15 20.28 -18.02
N MET A 57 -0.25 21.36 -17.35
CA MET A 57 -0.59 21.31 -15.91
C MET A 57 -1.74 20.34 -15.62
N ARG A 58 -2.79 20.34 -16.45
CA ARG A 58 -3.90 19.36 -16.32
C ARG A 58 -3.42 17.91 -16.45
N ALA A 59 -2.48 17.64 -17.36
CA ALA A 59 -1.91 16.31 -17.51
C ALA A 59 -1.12 15.88 -16.25
N PHE A 60 -0.32 16.77 -15.67
CA PHE A 60 0.42 16.49 -14.44
C PHE A 60 -0.50 16.23 -13.24
N VAL A 61 -1.57 17.02 -13.07
CA VAL A 61 -2.56 16.81 -12.01
C VAL A 61 -3.20 15.42 -12.14
N ARG A 62 -3.68 15.05 -13.33
CA ARG A 62 -4.28 13.71 -13.56
C ARG A 62 -3.29 12.58 -13.33
N MET A 63 -2.03 12.72 -13.76
CA MET A 63 -0.99 11.71 -13.48
C MET A 63 -0.78 11.54 -11.98
N ARG A 64 -0.77 12.64 -11.22
CA ARG A 64 -0.64 12.60 -9.76
C ARG A 64 -1.84 11.94 -9.11
N GLU A 65 -3.06 12.27 -9.53
CA GLU A 65 -4.29 11.62 -9.05
C GLU A 65 -4.23 10.11 -9.25
N ILE A 66 -3.87 9.63 -10.45
CA ILE A 66 -3.72 8.19 -10.74
C ILE A 66 -2.67 7.54 -9.82
N LEU A 67 -1.54 8.20 -9.62
CA LEU A 67 -0.48 7.69 -8.74
C LEU A 67 -0.89 7.66 -7.27
N LEU A 68 -1.70 8.64 -6.83
CA LEU A 68 -2.22 8.71 -5.46
C LEU A 68 -3.31 7.68 -5.23
N THR A 69 -4.27 7.52 -6.15
CA THR A 69 -5.31 6.49 -6.05
C THR A 69 -4.71 5.11 -5.83
N ASN A 70 -3.62 4.77 -6.53
CA ASN A 70 -2.96 3.47 -6.33
C ASN A 70 -2.25 3.34 -4.98
N LYS A 71 -1.71 4.44 -4.42
CA LYS A 71 -1.09 4.44 -3.09
C LYS A 71 -2.15 4.35 -1.99
N ASP A 72 -3.22 5.11 -2.12
CA ASP A 72 -4.32 5.12 -1.17
C ASP A 72 -5.00 3.74 -1.13
N LEU A 73 -5.22 3.12 -2.30
CA LEU A 73 -5.69 1.74 -2.41
C LEU A 73 -4.73 0.72 -1.77
N ALA A 74 -3.41 0.87 -1.97
CA ALA A 74 -2.43 -0.02 -1.37
C ALA A 74 -2.42 0.08 0.17
N VAL A 75 -2.51 1.30 0.70
CA VAL A 75 -2.63 1.56 2.14
C VAL A 75 -3.93 0.98 2.68
N GLU A 76 -5.05 1.18 1.97
CA GLU A 76 -6.35 0.69 2.40
C GLU A 76 -6.38 -0.85 2.46
N ILE A 77 -5.79 -1.53 1.46
CA ILE A 77 -5.61 -2.99 1.47
C ILE A 77 -4.76 -3.43 2.67
N GLU A 78 -3.62 -2.79 2.93
CA GLU A 78 -2.77 -3.11 4.08
C GLU A 78 -3.53 -2.95 5.42
N THR A 79 -4.34 -1.90 5.56
CA THR A 79 -5.16 -1.70 6.77
C THR A 79 -6.25 -2.77 6.91
N LEU A 80 -6.84 -3.24 5.81
CA LEU A 80 -7.83 -4.31 5.82
C LEU A 80 -7.19 -5.65 6.21
N GLU A 81 -6.02 -5.98 5.66
CA GLU A 81 -5.27 -7.18 6.01
C GLU A 81 -4.91 -7.21 7.52
N LEU A 82 -4.51 -6.07 8.09
CA LEU A 82 -4.23 -5.96 9.52
C LEU A 82 -5.47 -6.18 10.39
N LYS A 83 -6.61 -5.57 10.01
CA LYS A 83 -7.89 -5.77 10.73
C LYS A 83 -8.32 -7.23 10.70
N TYR A 84 -8.16 -7.90 9.55
CA TYR A 84 -8.51 -9.31 9.39
C TYR A 84 -7.64 -10.21 10.28
N LYS A 85 -6.31 -10.02 10.28
CA LYS A 85 -5.40 -10.76 11.18
C LYS A 85 -5.74 -10.59 12.66
N ASN A 86 -6.10 -9.38 13.07
CA ASN A 86 -6.51 -9.10 14.44
C ASN A 86 -7.82 -9.80 14.82
N HIS A 87 -8.76 -9.94 13.87
CA HIS A 87 -9.99 -10.72 14.06
C HIS A 87 -9.69 -12.21 14.17
N ASP A 88 -8.85 -12.78 13.30
CA ASP A 88 -8.44 -14.18 13.40
C ASP A 88 -7.78 -14.49 14.74
N MET A 89 -6.90 -13.61 15.23
CA MET A 89 -6.31 -13.76 16.57
C MET A 89 -7.36 -13.76 17.68
N LYS A 90 -8.36 -12.87 17.61
CA LYS A 90 -9.45 -12.83 18.60
C LYS A 90 -10.30 -14.11 18.56
N LEU A 91 -10.56 -14.66 17.38
CA LEU A 91 -11.31 -15.92 17.24
C LEU A 91 -10.58 -17.08 17.91
N VAL A 92 -9.26 -17.18 17.73
CA VAL A 92 -8.44 -18.19 18.40
C VAL A 92 -8.47 -18.03 19.93
N GLU A 93 -8.45 -16.80 20.45
CA GLU A 93 -8.59 -16.55 21.88
C GLU A 93 -9.99 -16.92 22.40
N TYR A 94 -11.05 -16.61 21.64
CA TYR A 94 -12.41 -17.01 22.00
C TYR A 94 -12.57 -18.54 22.07
N ASP A 95 -11.99 -19.29 21.13
CA ASP A 95 -12.03 -20.76 21.16
C ASP A 95 -11.35 -21.33 22.41
N LYS A 96 -10.25 -20.73 22.86
CA LYS A 96 -9.60 -21.11 24.14
C LYS A 96 -10.51 -20.83 25.33
N HIS A 97 -11.12 -19.65 25.38
CA HIS A 97 -12.04 -19.29 26.46
C HIS A 97 -13.26 -20.20 26.51
N ILE A 98 -13.85 -20.52 25.35
CA ILE A 98 -14.98 -21.44 25.24
C ILE A 98 -14.59 -22.84 25.72
N SER A 99 -13.42 -23.33 25.30
CA SER A 99 -12.90 -24.64 25.73
C SER A 99 -12.72 -24.69 27.26
N ALA A 100 -12.16 -23.63 27.86
CA ALA A 100 -11.97 -23.54 29.30
C ALA A 100 -13.30 -23.50 30.06
N ILE A 101 -14.31 -22.77 29.56
CA ILE A 101 -15.67 -22.76 30.14
C ILE A 101 -16.27 -24.16 30.09
N PHE A 102 -16.15 -24.86 28.96
CA PHE A 102 -16.69 -26.20 28.80
C PHE A 102 -16.03 -27.22 29.73
N GLU A 103 -14.72 -27.09 29.95
CA GLU A 103 -13.98 -27.90 30.92
C GLU A 103 -14.43 -27.64 32.35
N ALA A 104 -14.60 -26.38 32.75
CA ALA A 104 -15.11 -26.01 34.07
C ALA A 104 -16.53 -26.56 34.32
N ILE A 105 -17.43 -26.48 33.32
CA ILE A 105 -18.77 -27.07 33.41
C ILE A 105 -18.69 -28.60 33.59
N LYS A 106 -17.81 -29.28 32.84
CA LYS A 106 -17.59 -30.72 33.00
C LYS A 106 -17.13 -31.09 34.41
N GLN A 107 -16.23 -30.31 34.99
CA GLN A 107 -15.74 -30.55 36.36
C GLN A 107 -16.84 -30.38 37.41
N LEU A 108 -17.75 -29.40 37.23
CA LEU A 108 -18.90 -29.21 38.12
C LEU A 108 -19.96 -30.31 37.99
N MET A 109 -20.08 -30.92 36.81
CA MET A 109 -20.97 -32.06 36.55
C MET A 109 -20.35 -33.41 36.95
N ALA A 110 -19.06 -33.45 37.29
CA ALA A 110 -18.41 -34.68 37.71
C ALA A 110 -19.02 -35.14 39.04
N PRO A 111 -19.52 -36.39 39.13
CA PRO A 111 -20.10 -36.89 40.36
C PRO A 111 -19.04 -36.90 41.47
N ALA A 112 -19.46 -36.54 42.70
CA ALA A 112 -18.56 -36.53 43.86
C ALA A 112 -17.81 -37.87 43.99
N PRO A 113 -16.51 -37.85 44.28
CA PRO A 113 -15.74 -39.08 44.44
C PRO A 113 -16.40 -39.93 45.53
N VAL A 114 -16.85 -41.12 45.14
CA VAL A 114 -17.48 -42.06 46.07
C VAL A 114 -16.42 -42.43 47.09
N PRO A 115 -16.60 -42.16 48.39
CA PRO A 115 -15.62 -42.56 49.40
C PRO A 115 -15.49 -44.08 49.33
N GLU A 116 -14.24 -44.57 49.29
CA GLU A 116 -14.00 -46.01 49.38
C GLU A 116 -14.67 -46.53 50.64
N LYS A 117 -15.62 -47.47 50.48
CA LYS A 117 -16.34 -48.05 51.61
C LYS A 117 -15.29 -48.63 52.56
N PRO A 118 -15.29 -48.23 53.86
CA PRO A 118 -14.35 -48.82 54.80
C PRO A 118 -14.56 -50.33 54.79
N LYS A 119 -13.48 -51.08 54.53
CA LYS A 119 -13.50 -52.54 54.61
C LYS A 119 -13.69 -52.92 56.07
N ILE A 120 -14.95 -53.08 56.48
CA ILE A 120 -15.29 -53.60 57.82
C ILE A 120 -15.34 -55.12 57.69
N GLY A 121 -14.25 -55.78 58.09
CA GLY A 121 -14.15 -57.23 58.14
C GLY A 121 -12.85 -57.66 58.83
N PHE A 122 -12.94 -58.68 59.70
CA PHE A 122 -11.78 -59.24 60.38
C PHE A 122 -10.96 -60.07 59.40
N HIS A 123 -9.68 -59.73 59.26
CA HIS A 123 -8.70 -60.56 58.56
C HIS A 123 -8.20 -61.64 59.52
N GLN A 124 -8.42 -62.91 59.16
CA GLN A 124 -7.72 -64.08 59.70
C GLN A 124 -6.43 -64.32 58.90
#